data_AF-A0A9E4Y8Z8-F1
#
_entry.id   AF-A0A9E4Y8Z8-F1
#
_cell.length_a   1.000
_cell.length_b   1.000
_cell.length_c   1.000
_cell.angle_alpha   90.00
_cell.angle_beta   90.00
_cell.angle_gamma   90.00
#
_symmetry.space_group_name_H-M   'P 1'
#
loop_
_entity.id
_entity.type
_entity.pdbx_description
1 polymer ?
#
loop_
_entity_poly.entity_id
_entity_poly.type
_entity_poly.pdbx_seq_one_letter_code
_entity_poly.pdbx_strand_id
1 'polypeptide(L)'
;MVYTNTNPWTQEGKNTAIQKAVAEIYEQYFAKGPRWIAKHLPQRSEMPEYSAAVSPESREILLGDYGVETFIEDYAVIAVRASGDSLSTRQIYTQWVFDETRHSHALWYCLVDSGLYSQRELDEYTYECGQDTWTFERQTGHEATPERGAAYAIAQERQTKRNYKDMQKRLWQEYGSPTDSANRPVYPAIAGVCRTLATDEGFHEGVFRQITKVYLKFWPDKAL
;
A
#
# COMPACT_ATOMS: atom_id res chain seq x y z
N MET A 1 -37.88 15.19 -11.56
CA MET A 1 -36.53 15.30 -10.97
C MET A 1 -36.19 14.13 -10.04
N VAL A 2 -37.08 13.61 -9.19
CA VAL A 2 -36.74 12.45 -8.32
C VAL A 2 -36.45 11.15 -9.10
N TYR A 3 -37.10 10.95 -10.25
CA TYR A 3 -36.90 9.77 -11.12
C TYR A 3 -35.57 9.76 -11.89
N THR A 4 -34.95 10.91 -12.15
CA THR A 4 -33.64 10.98 -12.84
C THR A 4 -32.48 10.60 -11.93
N ASN A 5 -32.59 10.89 -10.64
CA ASN A 5 -31.52 10.73 -9.65
C ASN A 5 -31.46 9.31 -9.05
N THR A 6 -32.53 8.53 -9.23
CA THR A 6 -32.64 7.16 -8.70
C THR A 6 -32.65 6.08 -9.79
N ASN A 7 -32.73 6.49 -11.07
CA ASN A 7 -32.67 5.58 -12.19
C ASN A 7 -31.20 5.19 -12.50
N PRO A 8 -30.79 3.92 -12.30
CA PRO A 8 -29.40 3.49 -12.51
C PRO A 8 -28.98 3.47 -13.99
N TRP A 9 -29.86 3.87 -14.90
CA TRP A 9 -29.58 3.97 -16.33
C TRP A 9 -29.22 5.39 -16.78
N THR A 10 -29.38 6.41 -15.92
CA THR A 10 -28.90 7.78 -16.19
C THR A 10 -27.47 7.97 -15.67
N GLN A 11 -26.73 8.93 -16.21
CA GLN A 11 -25.39 9.25 -15.72
C GLN A 11 -25.40 9.66 -14.24
N GLU A 12 -26.40 10.44 -13.83
CA GLU A 12 -26.57 10.90 -12.44
C GLU A 12 -26.93 9.76 -11.50
N GLY A 13 -27.87 8.88 -11.88
CA GLY A 13 -28.22 7.72 -11.06
C GLY A 13 -27.08 6.71 -10.93
N LYS A 14 -26.27 6.53 -11.97
CA LYS A 14 -25.02 5.74 -11.91
C LYS A 14 -24.02 6.33 -10.92
N ASN A 15 -23.79 7.65 -10.99
CA ASN A 15 -22.95 8.38 -10.04
C ASN A 15 -23.39 8.15 -8.59
N THR A 16 -24.68 8.35 -8.30
CA THR A 16 -25.24 8.15 -6.97
C THR A 16 -25.11 6.70 -6.49
N ALA A 17 -25.35 5.73 -7.38
CA ALA A 17 -25.20 4.31 -7.06
C ALA A 17 -23.75 3.93 -6.74
N ILE A 18 -22.79 4.46 -7.51
CA ILE A 18 -21.35 4.29 -7.25
C ILE A 18 -20.98 4.88 -5.90
N GLN A 19 -21.35 6.15 -5.63
CA GLN A 19 -21.04 6.80 -4.36
C GLN A 19 -21.58 6.02 -3.16
N LYS A 20 -22.82 5.53 -3.24
CA LYS A 20 -23.41 4.70 -2.19
C LYS A 20 -22.62 3.41 -1.97
N ALA A 21 -22.30 2.69 -3.04
CA ALA A 21 -21.56 1.43 -2.93
C ALA A 21 -20.13 1.65 -2.41
N VAL A 22 -19.47 2.73 -2.82
CA VAL A 22 -18.14 3.11 -2.33
C VAL A 22 -18.19 3.51 -0.84
N ALA A 23 -19.26 4.15 -0.39
CA ALA A 23 -19.48 4.45 1.03
C ALA A 23 -19.56 3.16 1.88
N GLU A 24 -20.32 2.16 1.42
CA GLU A 24 -20.42 0.86 2.11
C GLU A 24 -19.06 0.13 2.15
N ILE A 25 -18.23 0.26 1.10
CA ILE A 25 -16.86 -0.26 1.08
C ILE A 25 -15.99 0.47 2.10
N TYR A 26 -16.09 1.80 2.18
CA TYR A 26 -15.35 2.60 3.15
C TYR A 26 -15.68 2.21 4.60
N GLU A 27 -16.96 2.02 4.92
CA GLU A 27 -17.38 1.57 6.25
C GLU A 27 -16.73 0.23 6.62
N GLN A 28 -16.68 -0.71 5.68
CA GLN A 28 -16.00 -1.99 5.89
C GLN A 28 -14.49 -1.83 6.01
N TYR A 29 -13.88 -0.94 5.22
CA TYR A 29 -12.48 -0.59 5.35
C TYR A 29 -12.22 -0.13 6.78
N PHE A 30 -12.88 0.93 7.22
CA PHE A 30 -12.65 1.50 8.54
C PHE A 30 -12.86 0.49 9.67
N ALA A 31 -13.86 -0.38 9.57
CA ALA A 31 -14.17 -1.38 10.58
C ALA A 31 -13.17 -2.55 10.64
N LYS A 32 -12.59 -2.96 9.51
CA LYS A 32 -11.78 -4.19 9.41
C LYS A 32 -10.31 -3.94 9.05
N GLY A 33 -9.95 -2.70 8.76
CA GLY A 33 -8.62 -2.31 8.33
C GLY A 33 -7.54 -2.63 9.36
N PRO A 34 -6.31 -2.93 8.93
CA PRO A 34 -5.20 -3.25 9.83
C PRO A 34 -4.90 -2.10 10.80
N ARG A 35 -4.81 -2.42 12.10
CA ARG A 35 -4.50 -1.45 13.16
C ARG A 35 -3.18 -1.81 13.82
N TRP A 36 -2.10 -1.23 13.31
CA TRP A 36 -0.78 -1.29 13.90
C TRP A 36 -0.08 0.06 13.75
N ILE A 37 1.02 0.23 14.50
CA ILE A 37 1.84 1.43 14.47
C ILE A 37 3.30 0.97 14.31
N ALA A 38 3.99 1.47 13.29
CA ALA A 38 5.35 1.05 12.93
C ALA A 38 6.31 1.01 14.13
N LYS A 39 6.34 2.07 14.95
CA LYS A 39 7.21 2.18 16.13
C LYS A 39 6.95 1.14 17.22
N HIS A 40 5.81 0.45 17.17
CA HIS A 40 5.36 -0.54 18.16
C HIS A 40 5.39 -1.97 17.64
N LEU A 41 5.90 -2.20 16.42
CA LEU A 41 6.10 -3.56 15.93
C LEU A 41 7.14 -4.27 16.83
N PRO A 42 6.79 -5.44 17.40
CA PRO A 42 7.68 -6.14 18.33
C PRO A 42 8.99 -6.59 17.66
N GLN A 43 8.97 -6.79 16.34
CA GLN A 43 10.14 -7.17 15.56
C GLN A 43 11.27 -6.15 15.60
N ARG A 44 10.95 -4.88 15.92
CA ARG A 44 11.90 -3.78 15.87
C ARG A 44 13.06 -3.96 16.85
N SER A 45 12.80 -4.54 18.03
CA SER A 45 13.88 -4.83 19.00
C SER A 45 14.82 -5.95 18.57
N GLU A 46 14.41 -6.80 17.62
CA GLU A 46 15.21 -7.93 17.12
C GLU A 46 16.15 -7.52 15.98
N MET A 47 15.92 -6.37 15.34
CA MET A 47 16.64 -5.94 14.13
C MET A 47 18.18 -5.92 14.26
N PRO A 48 18.78 -5.43 15.36
CA PRO A 48 20.23 -5.42 15.51
C PRO A 48 20.85 -6.83 15.51
N GLU A 49 20.12 -7.84 15.98
CA GLU A 49 20.62 -9.21 16.13
C GLU A 49 20.77 -9.93 14.78
N TYR A 50 19.96 -9.52 13.79
CA TYR A 50 19.90 -10.18 12.47
C TYR A 50 20.59 -9.37 11.36
N SER A 51 21.09 -8.17 11.65
CA SER A 51 21.63 -7.24 10.66
C SER A 51 22.80 -7.82 9.84
N ALA A 52 23.74 -8.47 10.53
CA ALA A 52 24.93 -9.06 9.91
C ALA A 52 24.61 -10.20 8.93
N ALA A 53 23.41 -10.79 9.02
CA ALA A 53 22.96 -11.86 8.15
C ALA A 53 22.33 -11.34 6.85
N VAL A 54 21.87 -10.09 6.82
CA VAL A 54 21.20 -9.49 5.66
C VAL A 54 22.23 -9.27 4.54
N SER A 55 21.96 -9.82 3.37
CA SER A 55 22.87 -9.66 2.23
C SER A 55 22.86 -8.21 1.70
N PRO A 56 23.95 -7.74 1.06
CA PRO A 56 23.96 -6.41 0.42
C PRO A 56 22.82 -6.20 -0.56
N GLU A 57 22.40 -7.28 -1.23
CA GLU A 57 21.34 -7.24 -2.23
C GLU A 57 19.95 -7.28 -1.60
N SER A 58 19.76 -7.90 -0.43
CA SER A 58 18.52 -7.72 0.36
C SER A 58 18.41 -6.29 0.87
N ARG A 59 19.53 -5.76 1.37
CA ARG A 59 19.63 -4.37 1.84
C ARG A 59 19.22 -3.38 0.73
N GLU A 60 19.71 -3.56 -0.49
CA GLU A 60 19.40 -2.66 -1.62
C GLU A 60 17.92 -2.76 -2.04
N ILE A 61 17.35 -3.96 -2.09
CA ILE A 61 15.92 -4.11 -2.41
C ILE A 61 15.05 -3.45 -1.32
N LEU A 62 15.40 -3.60 -0.05
CA LEU A 62 14.69 -2.94 1.05
C LEU A 62 14.77 -1.40 0.96
N LEU A 63 15.89 -0.85 0.48
CA LEU A 63 16.01 0.59 0.20
C LEU A 63 15.06 1.01 -0.94
N GLY A 64 14.98 0.21 -2.00
CA GLY A 64 14.04 0.42 -3.11
C GLY A 64 12.59 0.39 -2.66
N ASP A 65 12.20 -0.62 -1.86
CA ASP A 65 10.85 -0.72 -1.28
C ASP A 65 10.56 0.51 -0.40
N TYR A 66 11.52 0.94 0.43
CA TYR A 66 11.39 2.17 1.23
C TYR A 66 11.16 3.41 0.34
N GLY A 67 11.88 3.53 -0.77
CA GLY A 67 11.67 4.61 -1.73
C GLY A 67 10.24 4.61 -2.28
N VAL A 68 9.73 3.46 -2.71
CA VAL A 68 8.35 3.35 -3.24
C VAL A 68 7.32 3.79 -2.20
N GLU A 69 7.43 3.29 -0.96
CA GLU A 69 6.47 3.63 0.11
C GLU A 69 6.54 5.09 0.55
N THR A 70 7.72 5.71 0.46
CA THR A 70 7.93 7.10 0.92
C THR A 70 7.20 8.11 0.04
N PHE A 71 7.06 7.84 -1.26
CA PHE A 71 6.43 8.77 -2.21
C PHE A 71 4.96 8.44 -2.51
N ILE A 72 4.30 7.67 -1.65
CA ILE A 72 2.89 7.32 -1.82
C ILE A 72 1.96 8.55 -1.90
N GLU A 73 2.35 9.65 -1.25
CA GLU A 73 1.60 10.90 -1.24
C GLU A 73 1.43 11.48 -2.66
N ASP A 74 2.41 11.31 -3.55
CA ASP A 74 2.32 11.79 -4.94
C ASP A 74 1.18 11.09 -5.70
N TYR A 75 0.99 9.78 -5.48
CA TYR A 75 -0.13 9.02 -6.04
C TYR A 75 -1.45 9.41 -5.42
N ALA A 76 -1.46 9.60 -4.11
CA ALA A 76 -2.68 9.82 -3.38
C ALA A 76 -3.25 11.22 -3.57
N VAL A 77 -2.42 12.27 -3.68
CA VAL A 77 -2.90 13.63 -3.97
C VAL A 77 -3.72 13.64 -5.25
N ILE A 78 -3.28 12.91 -6.27
CA ILE A 78 -4.00 12.77 -7.53
C ILE A 78 -5.32 12.04 -7.32
N ALA A 79 -5.32 10.91 -6.61
CA ALA A 79 -6.54 10.15 -6.35
C ALA A 79 -7.57 10.92 -5.51
N VAL A 80 -7.11 11.67 -4.51
CA VAL A 80 -7.92 12.55 -3.65
C VAL A 80 -8.54 13.69 -4.47
N ARG A 81 -7.77 14.30 -5.39
CA ARG A 81 -8.28 15.35 -6.30
C ARG A 81 -9.27 14.78 -7.33
N ALA A 82 -8.93 13.63 -7.94
CA ALA A 82 -9.76 12.94 -8.91
C ALA A 82 -11.09 12.45 -8.31
N SER A 83 -11.17 12.30 -6.99
CA SER A 83 -12.40 11.94 -6.28
C SER A 83 -13.53 12.98 -6.42
N GLY A 84 -13.23 14.21 -6.86
CA GLY A 84 -14.23 15.28 -7.02
C GLY A 84 -15.04 15.49 -5.72
N ASP A 85 -16.37 15.57 -5.82
CA ASP A 85 -17.27 15.75 -4.68
C ASP A 85 -17.59 14.46 -3.90
N SER A 86 -17.03 13.31 -4.31
CA SER A 86 -17.28 12.04 -3.62
C SER A 86 -16.53 11.98 -2.29
N LEU A 87 -17.23 12.31 -1.19
CA LEU A 87 -16.67 12.24 0.16
C LEU A 87 -16.14 10.84 0.48
N SER A 88 -16.89 9.78 0.18
CA SER A 88 -16.49 8.41 0.50
C SER A 88 -15.26 7.96 -0.28
N THR A 89 -15.16 8.31 -1.57
CA THR A 89 -13.95 8.02 -2.37
C THR A 89 -12.75 8.74 -1.78
N ARG A 90 -12.91 10.03 -1.43
CA ARG A 90 -11.86 10.82 -0.79
C ARG A 90 -11.39 10.18 0.52
N GLN A 91 -12.32 9.76 1.38
CA GLN A 91 -12.01 9.13 2.66
C GLN A 91 -11.30 7.78 2.53
N ILE A 92 -11.61 6.99 1.50
CA ILE A 92 -10.86 5.76 1.20
C ILE A 92 -9.40 6.09 0.91
N TYR A 93 -9.14 7.03 -0.01
CA TYR A 93 -7.76 7.38 -0.34
C TYR A 93 -7.03 8.04 0.82
N THR A 94 -7.70 8.85 1.64
CA THR A 94 -7.10 9.39 2.87
C THR A 94 -6.74 8.29 3.88
N GLN A 95 -7.61 7.29 4.08
CA GLN A 95 -7.30 6.16 4.96
C GLN A 95 -6.16 5.30 4.39
N TRP A 96 -6.16 5.08 3.08
CA TRP A 96 -5.12 4.34 2.38
C TRP A 96 -3.76 5.02 2.55
N VAL A 97 -3.65 6.33 2.31
CA VAL A 97 -2.41 7.10 2.58
C VAL A 97 -1.92 6.90 4.00
N PHE A 98 -2.83 7.03 4.97
CA PHE A 98 -2.45 6.84 6.37
C PHE A 98 -1.88 5.45 6.60
N ASP A 99 -2.47 4.43 5.97
CA ASP A 99 -1.98 3.06 6.08
C ASP A 99 -0.57 2.93 5.48
N GLU A 100 -0.36 3.45 4.26
CA GLU A 100 0.93 3.37 3.53
C GLU A 100 2.05 4.20 4.18
N THR A 101 1.74 5.36 4.76
CA THR A 101 2.74 6.11 5.55
C THR A 101 3.28 5.29 6.74
N ARG A 102 2.54 4.29 7.23
CA ARG A 102 3.08 3.38 8.24
C ARG A 102 4.08 2.40 7.64
N HIS A 103 3.95 2.03 6.37
CA HIS A 103 4.86 1.13 5.67
C HIS A 103 6.21 1.81 5.48
N SER A 104 6.22 3.05 4.98
CA SER A 104 7.46 3.83 4.85
C SER A 104 8.17 4.00 6.20
N HIS A 105 7.44 4.29 7.28
CA HIS A 105 8.03 4.32 8.62
C HIS A 105 8.54 2.95 9.09
N ALA A 106 7.82 1.86 8.81
CA ALA A 106 8.26 0.52 9.19
C ALA A 106 9.55 0.14 8.46
N LEU A 107 9.66 0.46 7.17
CA LEU A 107 10.87 0.22 6.37
C LEU A 107 12.02 1.14 6.80
N TRP A 108 11.74 2.39 7.15
CA TRP A 108 12.73 3.28 7.75
C TRP A 108 13.33 2.66 9.01
N TYR A 109 12.50 2.13 9.91
CA TYR A 109 12.97 1.40 11.10
C TYR A 109 13.76 0.15 10.72
N CYS A 110 13.30 -0.62 9.73
CA CYS A 110 14.02 -1.79 9.22
C CYS A 110 15.43 -1.43 8.73
N LEU A 111 15.63 -0.28 8.10
CA LEU A 111 16.90 0.13 7.54
C LEU A 111 17.81 0.77 8.60
N VAL A 112 17.26 1.62 9.48
CA VAL A 112 18.03 2.37 10.49
C VAL A 112 18.31 1.56 11.75
N ASP A 113 17.30 0.92 12.35
CA ASP A 113 17.49 0.22 13.63
C ASP A 113 18.27 -1.08 13.48
N SER A 114 18.27 -1.68 12.29
CA SER A 114 19.18 -2.78 11.95
C SER A 114 20.62 -2.30 11.70
N GLY A 115 20.84 -1.01 11.50
CA GLY A 115 22.13 -0.46 11.08
C GLY A 115 22.50 -0.78 9.64
N LEU A 116 21.54 -1.19 8.79
CA LEU A 116 21.79 -1.41 7.37
C LEU A 116 22.11 -0.11 6.64
N TYR A 117 21.42 0.98 6.98
CA TYR A 117 21.78 2.33 6.55
C TYR A 117 21.78 3.26 7.75
N SER A 118 22.63 4.29 7.70
CA SER A 118 22.53 5.42 8.61
C SER A 118 21.35 6.32 8.23
N GLN A 119 20.85 7.07 9.20
CA GLN A 119 19.81 8.07 8.94
C GLN A 119 20.23 9.08 7.85
N ARG A 120 21.50 9.51 7.85
CA ARG A 120 22.03 10.44 6.83
C ARG A 120 21.92 9.85 5.41
N GLU A 121 22.27 8.58 5.23
CA GLU A 121 22.17 7.94 3.92
C GLU A 121 20.72 7.84 3.44
N LEU A 122 19.76 7.56 4.34
CA LEU A 122 18.34 7.55 3.97
C LEU A 122 17.79 8.95 3.69
N ASP A 123 18.22 9.96 4.43
CA ASP A 123 17.82 11.35 4.19
C ASP A 123 18.33 11.82 2.81
N GLU A 124 19.58 11.47 2.46
CA GLU A 124 20.18 11.75 1.14
C GLU A 124 19.41 11.01 0.03
N TYR A 125 19.17 9.70 0.19
CA TYR A 125 18.39 8.91 -0.77
C TYR A 125 16.98 9.47 -0.98
N THR A 126 16.29 9.83 0.11
CA THR A 126 14.94 10.39 0.07
C THR A 126 14.95 11.75 -0.63
N TYR A 127 15.94 12.59 -0.36
CA TYR A 127 16.09 13.87 -1.03
C TYR A 127 16.31 13.71 -2.54
N GLU A 128 17.17 12.77 -2.96
CA GLU A 128 17.45 12.50 -4.37
C GLU A 128 16.24 11.94 -5.10
N CYS A 129 15.54 10.96 -4.51
CA CYS A 129 14.33 10.38 -5.10
C CYS A 129 13.17 11.39 -5.16
N GLY A 130 13.12 12.32 -4.21
CA GLY A 130 12.15 13.41 -4.16
C GLY A 130 12.41 14.56 -5.14
N GLN A 131 13.50 14.50 -5.93
CA GLN A 131 13.73 15.45 -7.03
C GLN A 131 12.82 15.18 -8.24
N ASP A 132 12.17 14.03 -8.30
CA ASP A 132 11.09 13.75 -9.27
C ASP A 132 9.73 13.65 -8.57
N THR A 133 8.65 13.63 -9.36
CA THR A 133 7.29 13.39 -8.88
C THR A 133 6.78 12.06 -9.42
N TRP A 134 6.23 11.24 -8.54
CA TRP A 134 5.86 9.86 -8.86
C TRP A 134 4.34 9.73 -9.00
N THR A 135 3.84 9.84 -10.23
CA THR A 135 2.39 9.88 -10.49
C THR A 135 1.93 8.76 -11.41
N PHE A 136 0.65 8.38 -11.28
CA PHE A 136 0.00 7.46 -12.23
C PHE A 136 0.20 7.91 -13.68
N GLU A 137 0.01 9.21 -13.96
CA GLU A 137 0.17 9.77 -15.30
C GLU A 137 1.60 9.67 -15.81
N ARG A 138 2.60 9.95 -14.97
CA ARG A 138 4.02 9.83 -15.36
C ARG A 138 4.43 8.38 -15.60
N GLN A 139 3.91 7.45 -14.81
CA GLN A 139 4.24 6.03 -14.95
C GLN A 139 3.53 5.34 -16.12
N THR A 140 2.29 5.74 -16.41
CA THR A 140 1.44 5.02 -17.36
C THR A 140 1.15 5.78 -18.64
N GLY A 141 1.35 7.10 -18.66
CA GLY A 141 0.95 7.98 -19.76
C GLY A 141 -0.56 8.21 -19.90
N HIS A 142 -1.37 7.71 -18.96
CA HIS A 142 -2.82 7.82 -18.97
C HIS A 142 -3.32 8.84 -17.94
N GLU A 143 -4.37 9.59 -18.30
CA GLU A 143 -5.09 10.46 -17.37
C GLU A 143 -5.57 9.69 -16.14
N ALA A 144 -5.33 10.25 -14.96
CA ALA A 144 -5.73 9.66 -13.69
C ALA A 144 -7.23 9.88 -13.41
N THR A 145 -8.03 8.84 -13.66
CA THR A 145 -9.44 8.80 -13.25
C THR A 145 -9.66 7.85 -12.08
N PRO A 146 -10.70 8.04 -11.24
CA PRO A 146 -10.93 7.17 -10.08
C PRO A 146 -11.02 5.68 -10.44
N GLU A 147 -11.68 5.34 -11.55
CA GLU A 147 -11.83 3.96 -12.00
C GLU A 147 -10.51 3.35 -12.51
N ARG A 148 -9.70 4.11 -13.25
CA ARG A 148 -8.38 3.67 -13.72
C ARG A 148 -7.40 3.54 -12.56
N GLY A 149 -7.40 4.52 -11.64
CA GLY A 149 -6.58 4.49 -10.43
C GLY A 149 -6.91 3.28 -9.57
N ALA A 150 -8.19 2.97 -9.34
CA ALA A 150 -8.59 1.78 -8.61
C ALA A 150 -8.16 0.48 -9.31
N ALA A 151 -8.29 0.39 -10.65
CA ALA A 151 -7.84 -0.78 -11.40
C ALA A 151 -6.31 -0.96 -11.36
N TYR A 152 -5.56 0.14 -11.47
CA TYR A 152 -4.11 0.17 -11.37
C TYR A 152 -3.62 -0.26 -9.99
N ALA A 153 -4.25 0.26 -8.93
CA ALA A 153 -3.94 -0.10 -7.56
C ALA A 153 -4.03 -1.62 -7.35
N ILE A 154 -5.02 -2.32 -7.92
CA ILE A 154 -5.08 -3.80 -7.81
C ILE A 154 -3.80 -4.48 -8.29
N ALA A 155 -3.19 -3.98 -9.38
CA ALA A 155 -1.97 -4.56 -9.91
C ALA A 155 -0.77 -4.22 -9.00
N GLN A 156 -0.67 -2.97 -8.56
CA GLN A 156 0.38 -2.50 -7.65
C GLN A 156 0.33 -3.24 -6.31
N GLU A 157 -0.80 -3.19 -5.59
CA GLU A 157 -1.00 -3.87 -4.31
C GLU A 157 -0.69 -5.37 -4.37
N ARG A 158 -1.11 -6.02 -5.46
CA ARG A 158 -0.83 -7.45 -5.65
C ARG A 158 0.67 -7.69 -5.83
N GLN A 159 1.36 -6.81 -6.56
CA GLN A 159 2.79 -6.92 -6.79
C GLN A 159 3.57 -6.62 -5.52
N THR A 160 3.27 -5.54 -4.81
CA THR A 160 3.94 -5.16 -3.56
C THR A 160 3.76 -6.23 -2.48
N LYS A 161 2.55 -6.80 -2.35
CA LYS A 161 2.32 -7.98 -1.50
C LYS A 161 3.26 -9.15 -1.84
N ARG A 162 3.47 -9.42 -3.13
CA ARG A 162 4.35 -10.52 -3.57
C ARG A 162 5.80 -10.19 -3.22
N ASN A 163 6.24 -8.97 -3.50
CA ASN A 163 7.58 -8.48 -3.15
C ASN A 163 7.84 -8.68 -1.65
N TYR A 164 6.93 -8.26 -0.78
CA TYR A 164 7.09 -8.45 0.67
C TYR A 164 7.09 -9.91 1.11
N LYS A 165 6.28 -10.79 0.48
CA LYS A 165 6.33 -12.23 0.78
C LYS A 165 7.63 -12.88 0.35
N ASP A 166 8.14 -12.48 -0.81
CA ASP A 166 9.40 -13.01 -1.34
C ASP A 166 10.58 -12.49 -0.51
N MET A 167 10.55 -11.21 -0.11
CA MET A 167 11.54 -10.62 0.80
C MET A 167 11.50 -11.27 2.18
N GLN A 168 10.31 -11.49 2.75
CA GLN A 168 10.14 -12.24 4.00
C GLN A 168 10.84 -13.61 3.92
N LYS A 169 10.59 -14.37 2.84
CA LYS A 169 11.17 -15.70 2.66
C LYS A 169 12.68 -15.63 2.47
N ARG A 170 13.16 -14.65 1.70
CA ARG A 170 14.59 -14.43 1.49
C ARG A 170 15.30 -14.12 2.81
N LEU A 171 14.81 -13.15 3.56
CA LEU A 171 15.37 -12.77 4.86
C LEU A 171 15.34 -13.94 5.84
N TRP A 172 14.24 -14.71 5.88
CA TRP A 172 14.18 -15.92 6.70
C TRP A 172 15.31 -16.91 6.36
N GLN A 173 15.62 -17.11 5.07
CA GLN A 173 16.74 -17.95 4.65
C GLN A 173 18.10 -17.35 5.07
N GLU A 174 18.29 -16.04 4.87
CA GLU A 174 19.50 -15.31 5.26
C GLU A 174 19.73 -15.38 6.77
N TYR A 175 18.67 -15.39 7.57
CA TYR A 175 18.71 -15.54 9.04
C TYR A 175 19.01 -16.97 9.52
N GLY A 176 19.34 -17.90 8.62
CA GLY A 176 19.60 -19.30 8.96
C GLY A 176 18.34 -20.13 9.14
N SER A 177 17.20 -19.70 8.59
CA SER A 177 15.93 -20.43 8.61
C SER A 177 15.41 -20.75 10.02
N PRO A 178 15.26 -19.75 10.92
CA PRO A 178 14.87 -19.99 12.30
C PRO A 178 13.48 -20.64 12.40
N THR A 179 13.34 -21.57 13.35
CA THR A 179 12.11 -22.29 13.63
C THR A 179 11.79 -22.30 15.13
N ASP A 180 10.52 -22.49 15.47
CA ASP A 180 10.10 -22.68 16.86
C ASP A 180 10.31 -24.13 17.34
N SER A 181 9.95 -24.41 18.59
CA SER A 181 10.06 -25.76 19.18
C SER A 181 9.21 -26.83 18.48
N ALA A 182 8.25 -26.43 17.64
CA ALA A 182 7.42 -27.31 16.83
C ALA A 182 7.93 -27.39 15.36
N ASN A 183 9.15 -26.92 15.10
CA ASN A 183 9.78 -26.87 13.78
C ASN A 183 8.99 -26.06 12.75
N ARG A 184 8.23 -25.05 13.20
CA ARG A 184 7.51 -24.12 12.32
C ARG A 184 8.37 -22.89 12.05
N PRO A 185 8.38 -22.33 10.82
CA PRO A 185 9.13 -21.12 10.52
C PRO A 185 8.76 -19.96 11.45
N VAL A 186 9.78 -19.29 11.99
CA VAL A 186 9.66 -18.04 12.74
C VAL A 186 10.22 -16.92 11.88
N TYR A 187 9.56 -15.75 11.90
CA TYR A 187 9.96 -14.59 11.10
C TYR A 187 10.32 -13.43 12.04
N PRO A 188 11.55 -13.43 12.59
CA PRO A 188 12.01 -12.36 13.47
C PRO A 188 12.36 -11.10 12.65
N ALA A 189 12.56 -9.98 13.34
CA ALA A 189 13.14 -8.76 12.76
C ALA A 189 12.44 -8.32 11.44
N ILE A 190 13.20 -7.90 10.43
CA ILE A 190 12.68 -7.37 9.17
C ILE A 190 11.75 -8.38 8.48
N ALA A 191 12.04 -9.69 8.55
CA ALA A 191 11.18 -10.72 7.95
C ALA A 191 9.75 -10.72 8.55
N GLY A 192 9.61 -10.45 9.85
CA GLY A 192 8.30 -10.30 10.48
C GLY A 192 7.61 -8.99 10.14
N VAL A 193 8.36 -7.91 9.89
CA VAL A 193 7.80 -6.66 9.36
C VAL A 193 7.24 -6.87 7.96
N CYS A 194 7.97 -7.51 7.04
CA CYS A 194 7.50 -7.83 5.70
C CYS A 194 6.18 -8.62 5.72
N ARG A 195 5.96 -9.50 6.71
CA ARG A 195 4.66 -10.19 6.89
C ARG A 195 3.52 -9.21 7.15
N THR A 196 3.78 -8.22 8.00
CA THR A 196 2.80 -7.19 8.37
C THR A 196 2.44 -6.37 7.15
N LEU A 197 3.44 -5.87 6.43
CA LEU A 197 3.23 -5.10 5.19
C LEU A 197 2.46 -5.93 4.15
N ALA A 198 2.88 -7.16 3.87
CA ALA A 198 2.17 -8.06 2.95
C ALA A 198 0.71 -8.36 3.35
N THR A 199 0.35 -8.23 4.63
CA THR A 199 -1.02 -8.39 5.10
C THR A 199 -1.86 -7.16 4.78
N ASP A 200 -1.30 -5.96 4.98
CA ASP A 200 -1.90 -4.68 4.58
C ASP A 200 -2.15 -4.65 3.07
N GLU A 201 -1.14 -4.94 2.24
CA GLU A 201 -1.30 -4.95 0.77
C GLU A 201 -2.36 -5.95 0.29
N GLY A 202 -2.49 -7.06 1.01
CA GLY A 202 -3.56 -8.03 0.74
C GLY A 202 -4.95 -7.48 1.03
N PHE A 203 -5.06 -6.66 2.06
CA PHE A 203 -6.28 -5.96 2.42
C PHE A 203 -6.60 -4.85 1.41
N HIS A 204 -5.61 -4.01 1.06
CA HIS A 204 -5.77 -2.93 0.08
C HIS A 204 -6.14 -3.45 -1.31
N GLU A 205 -5.47 -4.51 -1.80
CA GLU A 205 -5.89 -5.20 -3.04
C GLU A 205 -7.37 -5.59 -2.96
N GLY A 206 -7.81 -6.12 -1.82
CA GLY A 206 -9.20 -6.50 -1.58
C GLY A 206 -10.18 -5.33 -1.66
N VAL A 207 -9.81 -4.17 -1.10
CA VAL A 207 -10.60 -2.93 -1.16
C VAL A 207 -10.69 -2.42 -2.60
N PHE A 208 -9.57 -2.25 -3.29
CA PHE A 208 -9.57 -1.74 -4.67
C PHE A 208 -10.29 -2.68 -5.63
N ARG A 209 -10.20 -4.00 -5.45
CA ARG A 209 -11.00 -4.97 -6.21
C ARG A 209 -12.51 -4.77 -6.04
N GLN A 210 -12.98 -4.37 -4.85
CA GLN A 210 -14.40 -4.08 -4.64
C GLN A 210 -14.80 -2.78 -5.34
N ILE A 211 -13.97 -1.74 -5.26
CA ILE A 211 -14.20 -0.45 -5.93
C ILE A 211 -14.26 -0.64 -7.45
N THR A 212 -13.29 -1.35 -8.04
CA THR A 212 -13.29 -1.63 -9.49
C THR A 212 -14.52 -2.43 -9.92
N LYS A 213 -15.01 -3.38 -9.10
CA LYS A 213 -16.27 -4.10 -9.39
C LYS A 213 -17.49 -3.16 -9.40
N VAL A 214 -17.53 -2.17 -8.52
CA VAL A 214 -18.59 -1.15 -8.52
C VAL A 214 -18.54 -0.35 -9.83
N TYR A 215 -17.35 0.11 -10.24
CA TYR A 215 -17.19 0.81 -11.51
C TYR A 215 -17.55 -0.06 -12.71
N LEU A 216 -17.10 -1.32 -12.78
CA LEU A 216 -17.50 -2.25 -13.85
C LEU A 216 -19.01 -2.47 -13.93
N LYS A 217 -19.71 -2.46 -12.79
CA LYS A 217 -21.17 -2.66 -12.73
C LYS A 217 -21.95 -1.46 -13.28
N PHE A 218 -21.51 -0.24 -13.00
CA PHE A 218 -22.27 0.98 -13.33
C PHE A 218 -21.69 1.77 -14.52
N TRP A 219 -20.38 1.65 -14.78
CA TRP A 219 -19.63 2.24 -15.90
C TRP A 219 -18.61 1.25 -16.52
N PRO A 220 -19.06 0.15 -17.14
CA PRO A 220 -18.16 -0.80 -17.77
C PRO A 220 -17.24 -0.17 -18.82
N ASP A 221 -17.74 0.77 -19.63
CA ASP A 221 -16.99 1.40 -20.72
C ASP A 221 -15.87 2.34 -20.25
N LYS A 222 -15.89 2.78 -18.98
CA LYS A 222 -14.83 3.60 -18.39
C LYS A 222 -13.84 2.79 -17.56
N ALA A 223 -14.24 1.61 -17.12
CA ALA A 223 -13.48 0.77 -16.21
C ALA A 223 -12.50 -0.19 -16.93
N LEU A 224 -12.50 -0.19 -18.26
CA LEU A 224 -11.61 -0.94 -19.16
C LEU A 224 -10.85 0.03 -20.07
#